data_AF-A0A0S7YFR1-F1
#
_entry.id   AF-A0A0S7YFR1-F1
#
_cell.length_a   1.000
_cell.length_b   1.000
_cell.length_c   1.000
_cell.angle_alpha   90.00
_cell.angle_beta   90.00
_cell.angle_gamma   90.00
#
_symmetry.space_group_name_H-M   'P 1'
#
loop_
_entity.id
_entity.type
_entity.pdbx_description
1 polymer ?
#
loop_
_entity_poly.entity_id
_entity_poly.type
_entity_poly.pdbx_seq_one_letter_code
_entity_poly.pdbx_strand_id
1 'polypeptide(L)'
;MSKKILQVKLFCAPVIEKDPFRGEAEAVSSQNRLGKFDILPEHTNFISLIFGDLTIHTADKKKIAYQFERGVLAVSENKVNIFLGL
;
A
#
# COMPACT_ATOMS: atom_id res chain seq x y z
N MET A 1 -8.46 -24.02 -0.06
CA MET A 1 -7.21 -23.37 0.39
C MET A 1 -7.57 -22.05 1.06
N SER A 2 -7.03 -21.76 2.25
CA SER A 2 -7.31 -20.49 2.94
C SER A 2 -6.67 -19.34 2.15
N LYS A 3 -7.45 -18.31 1.79
CA LYS A 3 -6.96 -17.14 1.05
C LYS A 3 -6.06 -16.34 2.00
N LYS A 4 -4.75 -16.28 1.71
CA LYS A 4 -3.83 -15.45 2.48
C LYS A 4 -4.14 -13.97 2.23
N ILE A 5 -3.98 -13.14 3.26
CA ILE A 5 -4.35 -11.72 3.22
C ILE A 5 -3.20 -10.85 3.71
N LEU A 6 -3.08 -9.63 3.18
CA LEU A 6 -2.09 -8.67 3.60
C LEU A 6 -2.57 -7.91 4.84
N GLN A 7 -1.65 -7.62 5.76
CA GLN A 7 -1.87 -6.67 6.84
C GLN A 7 -1.27 -5.32 6.43
N VAL A 8 -2.11 -4.33 6.16
CA VAL A 8 -1.69 -3.03 5.66
C VAL A 8 -1.77 -1.98 6.77
N LYS A 9 -0.70 -1.19 6.90
CA LYS A 9 -0.65 0.01 7.72
C LYS A 9 -0.17 1.17 6.86
N LEU A 10 -0.98 2.20 6.75
CA LEU A 10 -0.71 3.41 6.01
C LEU A 10 -0.67 4.59 6.97
N PHE A 11 0.44 5.31 6.93
CA PHE A 11 0.70 6.53 7.68
C PHE A 11 0.67 7.71 6.72
N CYS A 12 -0.01 8.78 7.14
CA CYS A 12 -0.12 10.03 6.40
C CYS A 12 0.65 11.13 7.14
N ALA A 13 1.51 11.85 6.42
CA ALA A 13 2.01 13.13 6.90
C ALA A 13 0.88 14.18 6.93
N PRO A 14 1.01 15.28 7.70
CA PRO A 14 -0.04 16.30 7.85
C PRO A 14 -0.49 16.96 6.53
N VAL A 15 0.33 16.90 5.47
CA VAL A 15 -0.01 17.42 4.14
C VAL A 15 -1.04 16.56 3.40
N ILE A 16 -1.24 15.31 3.81
CA ILE A 16 -2.21 14.40 3.21
C ILE A 16 -3.54 14.57 3.97
N GLU A 17 -4.55 15.12 3.28
CA GLU A 17 -5.89 15.36 3.88
C GLU A 17 -6.64 14.07 4.23
N LYS A 18 -6.29 12.95 3.59
CA LYS A 18 -6.99 11.68 3.76
C LYS A 18 -6.51 10.92 4.99
N ASP A 19 -7.46 10.30 5.70
CA ASP A 19 -7.18 9.53 6.89
C ASP A 19 -6.21 8.36 6.66
N PRO A 20 -5.33 8.07 7.64
CA PRO A 20 -4.49 6.88 7.63
C PRO A 20 -5.35 5.60 7.60
N PHE A 21 -4.75 4.50 7.13
CA PHE A 21 -5.44 3.22 7.04
C PHE A 21 -4.74 2.14 7.86
N ARG A 22 -5.53 1.29 8.50
CA ARG A 22 -5.04 0.06 9.13
C ARG A 22 -6.08 -1.04 8.94
N GLY A 23 -5.69 -2.13 8.29
CA GLY A 23 -6.62 -3.22 8.04
C GLY A 23 -6.06 -4.27 7.09
N GLU A 24 -6.95 -5.14 6.65
CA GLU A 24 -6.63 -6.23 5.74
C GLU A 24 -6.86 -5.86 4.28
N ALA A 25 -5.99 -6.33 3.40
CA ALA A 25 -6.09 -6.10 1.96
C ALA A 25 -5.79 -7.36 1.16
N GLU A 26 -6.50 -7.54 0.05
CA GLU A 26 -6.21 -8.58 -0.94
C GLU A 26 -5.02 -8.18 -1.84
N ALA A 27 -4.82 -6.87 -2.04
CA ALA A 27 -3.73 -6.34 -2.82
C ALA A 27 -3.45 -4.86 -2.47
N VAL A 28 -2.22 -4.42 -2.75
CA VAL A 28 -1.84 -3.00 -2.73
C VAL A 28 -1.17 -2.66 -4.06
N SER A 29 -1.73 -1.71 -4.79
CA SER A 29 -1.23 -1.26 -6.10
C SER A 29 -0.59 0.12 -5.97
N SER A 30 0.58 0.33 -6.58
CA SER A 30 1.20 1.65 -6.69
C SER A 30 2.17 1.69 -7.87
N GLN A 31 3.02 2.71 -7.93
CA GLN A 31 4.03 2.87 -8.95
C GLN A 31 5.33 3.43 -8.37
N ASN A 32 6.44 3.01 -8.95
CA ASN A 32 7.77 3.55 -8.69
C ASN A 32 8.40 4.05 -10.00
N ARG A 33 9.71 4.36 -9.98
CA ARG A 33 10.42 4.83 -11.18
C ARG A 33 10.46 3.83 -12.33
N LEU A 34 10.29 2.54 -12.07
CA LEU A 34 10.29 1.49 -13.10
C LEU A 34 8.89 1.27 -13.70
N GLY A 35 7.84 1.65 -12.98
CA GLY A 35 6.45 1.54 -13.45
C GLY A 35 5.49 1.14 -12.35
N LYS A 36 4.32 0.67 -12.78
CA LYS A 36 3.23 0.20 -11.90
C LYS A 36 3.54 -1.21 -11.40
N PHE A 37 3.13 -1.49 -10.16
CA PHE A 37 3.29 -2.79 -9.54
C PHE A 37 2.15 -3.08 -8.56
N ASP A 38 1.97 -4.36 -8.27
CA ASP A 38 1.01 -4.87 -7.31
C ASP A 38 1.73 -5.71 -6.25
N ILE A 39 1.36 -5.50 -4.99
CA ILE A 39 1.73 -6.35 -3.87
C ILE A 39 0.56 -7.28 -3.58
N LEU A 40 0.79 -8.57 -3.78
CA LEU A 40 -0.14 -9.64 -3.46
C LEU A 40 0.33 -10.39 -2.20
N PRO A 41 -0.53 -11.22 -1.58
CA PRO A 41 -0.11 -12.12 -0.52
C PRO A 41 1.08 -12.97 -0.95
N GLU A 42 2.02 -13.16 -0.04
CA GLU A 42 3.29 -13.88 -0.22
C GLU A 42 4.29 -13.23 -1.17
N HIS A 43 4.09 -11.95 -1.50
CA HIS A 43 5.11 -11.18 -2.19
C HIS A 43 6.42 -11.17 -1.38
N THR A 44 7.54 -11.31 -2.08
CA THR A 44 8.88 -11.24 -1.47
C THR A 44 9.10 -9.91 -0.75
N ASN A 45 10.07 -9.88 0.16
CA ASN A 45 10.45 -8.66 0.85
C ASN A 45 10.82 -7.58 -0.17
N PHE A 46 10.22 -6.40 -0.02
CA PHE A 46 10.29 -5.35 -1.02
C PHE A 46 10.25 -3.99 -0.34
N ILE A 47 11.11 -3.07 -0.77
CA ILE A 47 11.07 -1.68 -0.35
C ILE A 47 11.27 -0.78 -1.56
N SER A 48 10.42 0.22 -1.72
CA SER A 48 10.50 1.16 -2.84
C SER A 48 9.98 2.53 -2.46
N LEU A 49 10.55 3.56 -3.09
CA LEU A 49 9.88 4.84 -3.22
C LEU A 49 8.68 4.67 -4.15
N ILE A 50 7.57 5.31 -3.79
CA ILE A 50 6.33 5.32 -4.57
C ILE A 50 5.89 6.76 -4.85
N PHE A 51 5.16 6.98 -5.94
CA PHE A 51 4.80 8.32 -6.42
C PHE A 51 3.40 8.36 -7.05
N GLY A 52 2.69 9.47 -6.93
CA GLY A 52 1.43 9.71 -7.61
C GLY A 52 0.22 9.12 -6.89
N ASP A 53 0.04 7.80 -7.00
CA ASP A 53 -1.15 7.12 -6.47
C ASP A 53 -0.86 5.77 -5.79
N LEU A 54 -1.78 5.41 -4.92
CA LEU A 54 -1.79 4.16 -4.18
C LEU A 54 -3.24 3.69 -4.06
N THR A 55 -3.49 2.44 -4.39
CA THR A 55 -4.79 1.80 -4.22
C THR A 55 -4.67 0.59 -3.30
N ILE A 56 -5.47 0.58 -2.23
CA ILE A 56 -5.65 -0.57 -1.34
C ILE A 56 -6.93 -1.28 -1.77
N HIS A 57 -6.82 -2.56 -2.14
CA HIS A 57 -7.97 -3.42 -2.43
C HIS A 57 -8.31 -4.19 -1.16
N THR A 58 -9.35 -3.78 -0.45
CA THR A 58 -9.71 -4.36 0.85
C THR A 58 -10.32 -5.75 0.70
N ALA A 59 -10.35 -6.52 1.79
CA ALA A 59 -11.01 -7.83 1.87
C ALA A 59 -12.48 -7.79 1.40
N ASP A 60 -13.17 -6.69 1.67
CA ASP A 60 -14.58 -6.48 1.32
C ASP A 60 -14.79 -6.03 -0.14
N LYS A 61 -13.78 -6.21 -0.99
CA LYS A 61 -13.76 -5.78 -2.40
C LYS A 61 -13.93 -4.26 -2.61
N LYS A 62 -13.69 -3.45 -1.58
CA LYS A 62 -13.67 -1.99 -1.71
C LYS A 62 -12.28 -1.53 -2.13
N LYS A 63 -12.23 -0.41 -2.85
CA LYS A 63 -10.97 0.24 -3.24
C LYS A 63 -10.81 1.54 -2.46
N ILE A 64 -9.68 1.70 -1.80
CA ILE A 64 -9.29 2.94 -1.12
C ILE A 64 -8.11 3.52 -1.87
N ALA A 65 -8.33 4.65 -2.55
CA ALA A 65 -7.30 5.36 -3.32
C ALA A 65 -6.72 6.53 -2.54
N TYR A 66 -5.42 6.74 -2.63
CA TYR A 66 -4.69 7.89 -2.08
C TYR A 66 -3.92 8.58 -3.20
N GLN A 67 -3.95 9.91 -3.20
CA GLN A 67 -3.14 10.73 -4.09
C GLN A 67 -2.06 11.44 -3.26
N PHE A 68 -0.82 11.43 -3.73
CA PHE A 68 0.33 11.98 -3.03
C PHE A 68 1.49 12.20 -4.01
N GLU A 69 2.44 13.07 -3.66
CA GLU A 69 3.63 13.28 -4.51
C GLU A 69 4.65 12.16 -4.32
N ARG A 70 5.00 11.86 -3.07
CA ARG A 70 6.03 10.87 -2.72
C ARG A 70 5.68 10.10 -1.45
N GLY A 71 6.10 8.84 -1.42
CA GLY A 71 6.03 7.98 -0.25
C GLY A 71 7.04 6.83 -0.28
N VAL A 72 7.01 6.02 0.77
CA VAL A 72 7.77 4.78 0.89
C VAL A 72 6.80 3.63 1.15
N LEU A 73 6.99 2.52 0.44
CA LEU A 73 6.28 1.27 0.66
C LEU A 73 7.29 0.19 1.04
N ALA A 74 7.02 -0.53 2.13
CA ALA A 74 7.83 -1.64 2.62
C ALA A 74 6.96 -2.87 2.87
N VAL A 75 7.38 -4.02 2.33
CA VAL A 75 6.72 -5.32 2.44
C VAL A 75 7.64 -6.30 3.14
N SER A 76 7.12 -6.97 4.17
CA SER A 76 7.77 -8.09 4.83
C SER A 76 6.73 -8.99 5.48
N GLU A 77 6.81 -10.31 5.27
CA GLU A 77 5.94 -11.30 5.91
C GLU A 77 4.43 -10.97 5.80
N ASN A 78 3.92 -10.64 4.60
CA ASN A 78 2.54 -10.19 4.38
C ASN A 78 2.13 -8.88 5.08
N LYS A 79 3.06 -8.18 5.72
CA LYS A 79 2.84 -6.85 6.29
C LYS A 79 3.30 -5.82 5.26
N VAL A 80 2.42 -4.88 4.95
CA VAL A 80 2.71 -3.75 4.05
C VAL A 80 2.62 -2.47 4.87
N ASN A 81 3.76 -1.83 5.09
CA ASN A 81 3.84 -0.52 5.73
C ASN A 81 4.05 0.56 4.67
N ILE A 82 3.26 1.61 4.75
CA ILE A 82 3.19 2.67 3.74
C ILE A 82 3.28 4.01 4.44
N PHE A 83 4.17 4.87 3.99
CA PHE A 83 4.37 6.22 4.53
C PHE A 83 4.19 7.21 3.39
N LEU A 84 3.15 8.05 3.47
CA LEU A 84 2.80 9.04 2.44
C LEU A 84 3.10 10.47 2.89
N GLY A 85 3.51 11.32 1.96
CA GLY A 85 3.76 12.74 2.18
C GLY A 85 5.14 13.05 2.76
N LEU A 86 6.16 12.37 2.22
CA LEU A 86 7.58 12.58 2.54
C LEU A 86 8.20 13.74 1.75
#